data_AF-X1U9M0-F1
#
_entry.id   AF-X1U9M0-F1
#
_cell.length_a   1.000
_cell.length_b   1.000
_cell.length_c   1.000
_cell.angle_alpha   90.00
_cell.angle_beta   90.00
_cell.angle_gamma   90.00
#
_symmetry.space_group_name_H-M   'P 1'
#
loop_
_entity.id
_entity.type
_entity.pdbx_description
1 polymer ?
#
loop_
_entity_poly.entity_id
_entity_poly.type
_entity_poly.pdbx_seq_one_letter_code
_entity_poly.pdbx_strand_id
1 'polypeptide(L)'
;FDDKKKIKEVIKQIYKTNYGLSVVISGPRKEIESILKEINIQPHSINIAMGTYGLTKELPDPNFRKFTTMCGHGLVSPGLVKYMLIKIKAGKISYEDAGIELAKPCICGVFNQKRAEEILREIAPLYDQKGNRINLK
;
A
#
# COMPACT_ATOMS: atom_id res chain seq x y z
N PHE A 1 1.92 7.29 -7.85
CA PHE A 1 1.59 6.92 -9.24
C PHE A 1 0.89 5.58 -9.24
N ASP A 2 -0.15 5.47 -10.05
CA ASP A 2 -1.02 4.30 -10.21
C ASP A 2 -0.80 3.58 -11.55
N ASP A 3 0.07 4.12 -12.41
CA ASP A 3 0.31 3.61 -13.77
C ASP A 3 1.81 3.29 -14.00
N LYS A 4 2.06 2.07 -14.48
CA LYS A 4 3.41 1.54 -14.75
C LYS A 4 4.15 2.35 -15.82
N LYS A 5 3.46 2.79 -16.88
CA LYS A 5 4.05 3.58 -17.97
C LYS A 5 4.50 4.94 -17.46
N LYS A 6 3.68 5.60 -16.63
CA LYS A 6 4.05 6.89 -16.00
C LYS A 6 5.35 6.76 -15.20
N ILE A 7 5.46 5.73 -14.35
CA ILE A 7 6.69 5.48 -13.57
C ILE A 7 7.91 5.24 -14.48
N LYS A 8 7.76 4.44 -15.55
CA LYS A 8 8.84 4.18 -16.51
C LYS A 8 9.37 5.47 -17.13
N GLU A 9 8.49 6.37 -17.56
CA GLU A 9 8.90 7.65 -18.15
C GLU A 9 9.58 8.57 -17.13
N VAL A 10 9.08 8.63 -15.89
CA VAL A 10 9.74 9.38 -14.79
C VAL A 10 11.16 8.86 -14.54
N ILE A 11 11.34 7.53 -14.45
CA ILE A 11 12.66 6.93 -14.20
C ILE A 11 13.62 7.23 -15.37
N LYS A 12 13.16 7.08 -16.61
CA LYS A 12 13.98 7.43 -17.79
C LYS A 12 14.41 8.89 -17.77
N GLN A 13 13.51 9.81 -17.43
CA GLN A 13 13.81 11.23 -17.40
C GLN A 13 14.86 11.55 -16.33
N ILE A 14 14.65 11.07 -15.10
CA ILE A 14 15.60 11.26 -13.99
C ILE A 14 16.99 10.71 -14.36
N TYR A 15 17.05 9.50 -14.92
CA TYR A 15 18.31 8.88 -15.32
C TYR A 15 19.02 9.68 -16.43
N LYS A 16 18.29 10.11 -17.46
CA LYS A 16 18.86 10.92 -18.55
C LYS A 16 19.39 12.26 -18.08
N THR A 17 18.71 12.92 -17.14
CA THR A 17 19.15 14.24 -16.66
C THR A 17 20.40 14.16 -15.78
N ASN A 18 20.64 13.03 -15.11
CA ASN A 18 21.87 12.75 -14.36
C ASN A 18 22.29 13.89 -13.41
N TYR A 19 21.41 14.25 -12.48
CA TYR A 19 21.66 15.31 -11.49
C TYR A 19 22.78 14.98 -10.47
N GLY A 20 23.44 13.83 -10.58
CA GLY A 20 24.42 13.36 -9.58
C GLY A 20 23.81 12.95 -8.24
N LEU A 21 22.48 12.80 -8.19
CA LEU A 21 21.74 12.41 -6.99
C LEU A 21 21.46 10.90 -6.98
N SER A 22 21.60 10.28 -5.81
CA SER A 22 21.07 8.93 -5.59
C SER A 22 19.55 8.99 -5.42
N VAL A 23 18.83 8.17 -6.18
CA VAL A 23 17.36 8.14 -6.19
C VAL A 23 16.87 6.78 -5.74
N VAL A 24 16.00 6.76 -4.73
CA VAL A 24 15.34 5.55 -4.23
C VAL A 24 13.96 5.43 -4.86
N ILE A 25 13.67 4.26 -5.42
CA ILE A 25 12.37 3.93 -6.01
C ILE A 25 11.69 2.88 -5.12
N SER A 26 10.56 3.25 -4.52
CA SER A 26 9.74 2.32 -3.73
C SER A 26 8.55 1.83 -4.56
N GLY A 27 8.38 0.51 -4.62
CA GLY A 27 7.27 -0.11 -5.33
C GLY A 27 7.33 -1.64 -5.32
N PRO A 28 6.31 -2.31 -5.91
CA PRO A 28 6.33 -3.74 -6.13
C PRO A 28 7.59 -4.18 -6.90
N ARG A 29 8.36 -5.11 -6.31
CA ARG A 29 9.72 -5.43 -6.77
C ARG A 29 9.76 -5.91 -8.22
N LYS A 30 8.92 -6.89 -8.58
CA LYS A 30 8.93 -7.51 -9.92
C LYS A 30 8.64 -6.47 -11.01
N GLU A 31 7.77 -5.53 -10.70
CA GLU A 31 7.34 -4.45 -11.57
C GLU A 31 8.45 -3.43 -11.78
N ILE A 32 9.14 -3.02 -10.70
CA ILE A 32 10.31 -2.13 -10.78
C ILE A 32 11.46 -2.81 -11.52
N GLU A 33 11.78 -4.06 -11.21
CA GLU A 33 12.83 -4.83 -11.90
C GLU A 33 12.54 -4.98 -13.40
N SER A 34 11.28 -5.25 -13.77
CA SER A 34 10.84 -5.27 -15.17
C SER A 34 11.06 -3.92 -15.86
N ILE A 35 10.70 -2.81 -15.22
CA ILE A 35 10.92 -1.47 -15.78
C ILE A 35 12.40 -1.20 -15.97
N LEU A 36 13.24 -1.45 -14.95
CA LEU A 36 14.68 -1.21 -14.99
C LEU A 36 15.36 -2.02 -16.10
N LYS A 37 14.96 -3.29 -16.27
CA LYS A 37 15.43 -4.15 -17.36
C LYS A 37 15.04 -3.61 -18.74
N GLU A 38 13.79 -3.14 -18.90
CA GLU A 38 13.31 -2.57 -20.17
C GLU A 38 14.04 -1.28 -20.58
N ILE A 39 14.61 -0.54 -19.61
CA ILE A 39 15.34 0.72 -19.87
C ILE A 39 16.86 0.58 -19.67
N ASN A 40 17.34 -0.66 -19.50
CA ASN A 40 18.75 -1.03 -19.36
C ASN A 40 19.49 -0.25 -18.24
N ILE A 41 18.84 -0.09 -17.08
CA ILE A 41 19.44 0.50 -15.88
C ILE A 41 19.68 -0.60 -14.85
N GLN A 42 20.90 -0.70 -14.33
CA GLN A 42 21.18 -1.55 -13.18
C GLN A 42 21.10 -0.74 -11.87
N PRO A 43 20.31 -1.18 -10.88
CA PRO A 43 20.27 -0.52 -9.57
C PRO A 43 21.58 -0.77 -8.81
N HIS A 44 22.11 0.25 -8.15
CA HIS A 44 23.32 0.13 -7.32
C HIS A 44 23.04 -0.53 -5.96
N SER A 45 21.79 -0.47 -5.49
CA SER A 45 21.35 -1.05 -4.22
C SER A 45 19.89 -1.50 -4.31
N ILE A 46 19.51 -2.47 -3.47
CA ILE A 46 18.13 -2.93 -3.34
C ILE A 46 17.82 -3.08 -1.85
N ASN A 47 16.76 -2.41 -1.40
CA ASN A 47 16.24 -2.57 -0.04
C ASN A 47 15.15 -3.65 -0.04
N ILE A 48 15.29 -4.65 0.83
CA ILE A 48 14.36 -5.77 0.96
C ILE A 48 13.87 -5.82 2.41
N ALA A 49 12.56 -5.72 2.60
CA ALA A 49 11.97 -6.01 3.90
C ALA A 49 12.05 -7.51 4.19
N MET A 50 12.72 -7.89 5.28
CA MET A 50 12.87 -9.29 5.71
C MET A 50 11.60 -9.88 6.34
N GLY A 51 10.56 -9.07 6.53
CA GLY A 51 9.31 -9.48 7.18
C GLY A 51 9.22 -9.01 8.63
N THR A 52 8.30 -9.59 9.39
CA THR A 52 8.05 -9.24 10.79
C THR A 52 8.38 -10.43 11.69
N TYR A 53 9.22 -10.21 12.70
CA TYR A 53 9.71 -11.22 13.62
C TYR A 53 9.26 -10.92 15.07
N GLY A 54 9.20 -11.95 15.93
CA GLY A 54 8.79 -11.83 17.33
C GLY A 54 7.41 -12.43 17.61
N LEU A 55 6.64 -11.83 18.53
CA LEU A 55 5.33 -12.34 18.96
C LEU A 55 4.24 -12.00 17.94
N THR A 56 4.34 -12.57 16.73
CA THR A 56 3.50 -12.24 15.56
C THR A 56 2.01 -12.50 15.76
N LYS A 57 1.63 -13.30 16.76
CA LYS A 57 0.24 -13.55 17.16
C LYS A 57 -0.47 -12.32 17.78
N GLU A 58 0.29 -11.38 18.36
CA GLU A 58 -0.26 -10.14 18.91
C GLU A 58 -0.39 -9.03 17.86
N LEU A 59 0.09 -9.27 16.64
CA LEU A 59 -0.02 -8.29 15.57
C LEU A 59 -1.49 -8.13 15.14
N PRO A 60 -1.88 -6.93 14.69
CA PRO A 60 -3.20 -6.71 14.11
C PRO A 60 -3.50 -7.70 12.99
N ASP A 61 -4.79 -7.90 12.71
CA ASP A 61 -5.28 -8.75 11.62
C ASP A 61 -4.42 -8.59 10.34
N PRO A 62 -3.91 -9.68 9.75
CA PRO A 62 -3.10 -9.64 8.53
C PRO A 62 -3.69 -8.79 7.40
N ASN A 63 -5.01 -8.77 7.23
CA ASN A 63 -5.68 -7.93 6.24
C ASN A 63 -5.58 -6.45 6.58
N PHE A 64 -5.62 -6.10 7.87
CA PHE A 64 -5.48 -4.71 8.32
C PHE A 64 -4.03 -4.24 8.18
N ARG A 65 -3.06 -5.15 8.38
CA ARG A 65 -1.64 -4.83 8.21
C ARG A 65 -1.31 -4.32 6.80
N LYS A 66 -2.03 -4.77 5.77
CA LYS A 66 -1.89 -4.26 4.39
C LYS A 66 -2.07 -2.73 4.31
N PHE A 67 -2.81 -2.12 5.24
CA PHE A 67 -3.01 -0.67 5.36
C PHE A 67 -2.05 -0.04 6.36
N THR A 68 -1.92 -0.63 7.56
CA THR A 68 -1.14 -0.02 8.65
C THR A 68 0.36 0.06 8.33
N THR A 69 0.86 -0.81 7.45
CA THR A 69 2.27 -0.79 7.00
C THR A 69 2.46 -0.10 5.65
N MET A 70 1.39 0.32 4.97
CA MET A 70 1.46 0.80 3.58
C MET A 70 2.38 2.01 3.40
N CYS A 71 2.35 2.97 4.34
CA CYS A 71 3.21 4.14 4.31
C CYS A 71 4.58 3.93 4.98
N GLY A 72 4.82 2.77 5.60
CA GLY A 72 6.05 2.47 6.36
C GLY A 72 6.19 3.14 7.72
N HIS A 73 5.42 4.20 8.01
CA HIS A 73 5.54 5.00 9.24
C HIS A 73 4.53 4.65 10.35
N GLY A 74 3.60 3.72 10.08
CA GLY A 74 2.67 3.22 11.10
C GLY A 74 1.58 4.20 11.54
N LEU A 75 1.29 5.23 10.73
CA LEU A 75 0.33 6.29 11.10
C LEU A 75 -1.14 5.89 10.94
N VAL A 76 -1.43 4.82 10.20
CA VAL A 76 -2.80 4.32 10.00
C VAL A 76 -3.09 3.25 11.05
N SER A 77 -4.07 3.50 11.91
CA SER A 77 -4.45 2.56 12.97
C SER A 77 -5.31 1.40 12.44
N PRO A 78 -5.20 0.18 13.00
CA PRO A 78 -6.08 -0.92 12.64
C PRO A 78 -7.55 -0.65 13.02
N GLY A 79 -7.79 0.18 14.05
CA GLY A 79 -9.13 0.63 14.43
C GLY A 79 -9.80 1.48 13.35
N LEU A 80 -9.05 2.35 12.67
CA LEU A 80 -9.57 3.13 11.54
C LEU A 80 -9.95 2.23 10.37
N VAL A 81 -9.13 1.22 10.05
CA VAL A 81 -9.44 0.22 9.02
C VAL A 81 -10.75 -0.50 9.33
N LYS A 82 -10.91 -0.99 10.57
CA LYS A 82 -12.14 -1.63 11.03
C LYS A 82 -13.35 -0.70 10.90
N TYR A 83 -13.20 0.55 11.32
CA TYR A 83 -14.27 1.54 11.26
C TYR A 83 -14.71 1.85 9.82
N MET A 84 -13.76 1.93 8.88
CA MET A 84 -14.08 2.08 7.46
C MET A 84 -14.82 0.87 6.90
N LEU A 85 -14.41 -0.36 7.24
CA LEU A 85 -15.12 -1.58 6.82
C LEU A 85 -16.57 -1.60 7.32
N ILE A 86 -16.81 -1.21 8.58
CA ILE A 86 -18.16 -1.11 9.15
C ILE A 86 -19.00 -0.10 8.35
N LYS A 87 -18.45 1.07 8.03
CA LYS A 87 -19.15 2.08 7.22
C LYS A 87 -19.47 1.58 5.80
N ILE A 88 -18.53 0.89 5.15
CA ILE A 88 -18.73 0.29 3.83
C ILE A 88 -19.87 -0.72 3.88
N LYS A 89 -19.87 -1.63 4.86
CA LYS A 89 -20.92 -2.64 5.05
C LYS A 89 -22.29 -2.05 5.32
N ALA A 90 -22.33 -0.89 5.98
CA ALA A 90 -23.56 -0.14 6.22
C ALA A 90 -24.00 0.73 5.01
N GLY A 91 -23.26 0.71 3.90
CA GLY A 91 -23.54 1.56 2.73
C GLY A 91 -23.33 3.06 2.97
N LYS A 92 -22.59 3.44 4.01
CA LYS A 92 -22.40 4.85 4.44
C LYS A 92 -21.22 5.54 3.78
N ILE A 93 -20.34 4.80 3.11
CA ILE A 93 -19.16 5.32 2.43
C ILE A 93 -18.83 4.40 1.26
N SER A 94 -18.34 4.97 0.15
CA SER A 94 -17.82 4.18 -0.96
C SER A 94 -16.45 3.58 -0.61
N TYR A 95 -16.02 2.57 -1.37
CA TYR A 95 -14.66 2.02 -1.23
C TYR A 95 -13.58 3.07 -1.53
N GLU A 96 -13.84 3.94 -2.50
CA GLU A 96 -12.93 4.99 -2.93
C GLU A 96 -12.75 6.04 -1.83
N ASP A 97 -13.85 6.57 -1.31
CA ASP A 97 -13.84 7.55 -0.23
C ASP A 97 -13.21 6.95 1.04
N ALA A 98 -13.46 5.68 1.34
CA ALA A 98 -12.80 5.01 2.46
C ALA A 98 -11.27 4.92 2.27
N GLY A 99 -10.79 4.70 1.05
CA GLY A 99 -9.37 4.76 0.72
C GLY A 99 -8.77 6.16 0.96
N ILE A 100 -9.52 7.21 0.64
CA ILE A 100 -9.13 8.61 0.91
C ILE A 100 -9.10 8.89 2.41
N GLU A 101 -10.13 8.46 3.16
CA GLU A 101 -10.17 8.61 4.62
C GLU A 101 -9.00 7.90 5.31
N LEU A 102 -8.65 6.70 4.86
CA LEU A 102 -7.51 5.94 5.39
C LEU A 102 -6.16 6.61 5.11
N ALA A 103 -6.07 7.44 4.08
CA ALA A 103 -4.85 8.17 3.75
C ALA A 103 -4.63 9.40 4.63
N LYS A 104 -5.68 9.97 5.26
CA LYS A 104 -5.59 11.22 6.02
C LYS A 104 -4.52 11.22 7.13
N PRO A 105 -4.30 10.13 7.91
CA PRO A 105 -3.23 10.09 8.89
C PRO A 105 -1.82 10.11 8.28
N CYS A 106 -1.68 9.78 6.99
CA CYS A 106 -0.39 9.71 6.30
C CYS A 106 0.04 11.11 5.84
N ILE A 107 0.89 11.76 6.63
CA ILE A 107 1.44 13.08 6.30
C ILE A 107 2.54 13.05 5.22
N CYS A 108 3.13 11.88 4.93
CA CYS A 108 4.21 11.76 3.94
C CYS A 108 3.73 11.61 2.50
N GLY A 109 2.43 11.44 2.27
CA GLY A 109 1.85 11.28 0.92
C GLY A 109 2.13 9.94 0.23
N VAL A 110 2.74 8.97 0.92
CA VAL A 110 3.09 7.66 0.34
C VAL A 110 1.90 6.70 0.30
N PHE A 111 0.92 6.86 1.19
CA PHE A 111 -0.24 5.97 1.28
C PHE A 111 -1.02 5.95 -0.05
N ASN A 112 -1.14 4.76 -0.65
CA ASN A 112 -1.76 4.60 -1.96
C ASN A 112 -3.27 4.38 -1.80
N GLN A 113 -4.05 5.45 -1.98
CA GLN A 113 -5.51 5.46 -1.89
C GLN A 113 -6.17 4.45 -2.84
N LYS A 114 -5.69 4.35 -4.09
CA LYS A 114 -6.26 3.43 -5.08
C LYS A 114 -6.04 1.97 -4.68
N ARG A 115 -4.83 1.65 -4.24
CA ARG A 115 -4.51 0.32 -3.69
C ARG A 115 -5.34 0.02 -2.44
N ALA A 116 -5.56 1.01 -1.57
CA ALA A 116 -6.39 0.84 -0.39
C ALA A 116 -7.85 0.51 -0.77
N GLU A 117 -8.42 1.18 -1.77
CA GLU A 117 -9.74 0.85 -2.32
C GLU A 117 -9.81 -0.62 -2.78
N GLU A 118 -8.83 -1.06 -3.58
CA GLU A 118 -8.77 -2.43 -4.10
C GLU A 118 -8.71 -3.47 -2.97
N ILE A 119 -7.85 -3.23 -1.97
CA ILE A 119 -7.74 -4.12 -0.80
C ILE A 119 -9.05 -4.11 -0.01
N LEU A 120 -9.71 -2.96 0.17
CA LEU A 120 -11.00 -2.90 0.86
C LEU A 120 -12.05 -3.75 0.14
N ARG A 121 -12.11 -3.70 -1.20
CA ARG A 121 -13.01 -4.56 -2.00
C ARG A 121 -12.70 -6.05 -1.83
N GLU A 122 -11.42 -6.41 -1.79
CA GLU A 122 -10.96 -7.78 -1.57
C GLU A 122 -11.39 -8.30 -0.18
N ILE A 123 -11.17 -7.51 0.86
CA ILE A 123 -11.32 -8.00 2.24
C ILE A 123 -12.72 -7.78 2.81
N ALA A 124 -13.50 -6.80 2.34
CA ALA A 124 -14.81 -6.49 2.91
C ALA A 124 -15.73 -7.73 2.99
N PRO A 125 -15.84 -8.62 1.99
CA PRO A 125 -16.62 -9.86 2.10
C PRO A 125 -16.24 -10.76 3.28
N LEU A 126 -15.00 -10.66 3.79
CA LEU A 126 -14.48 -11.47 4.90
C LEU A 126 -14.88 -10.95 6.29
N TYR A 127 -15.59 -9.83 6.38
CA TYR A 127 -16.01 -9.22 7.66
C TYR A 127 -17.53 -9.01 7.72
N ASP A 128 -18.07 -9.13 8.94
CA ASP A 128 -19.48 -8.86 9.25
C ASP A 128 -19.76 -7.35 9.39
N GLN A 129 -21.03 -6.98 9.66
CA GLN A 129 -21.44 -5.58 9.87
C GLN A 129 -20.82 -4.92 11.10
N LYS A 130 -20.27 -5.70 12.04
CA LYS A 130 -19.56 -5.22 13.24
C LYS A 130 -18.03 -5.18 13.03
N GLY A 131 -17.55 -5.50 11.83
CA GLY A 131 -16.14 -5.55 11.48
C GLY A 131 -15.40 -6.72 12.12
N ASN A 132 -16.09 -7.79 12.49
CA ASN A 132 -15.47 -9.03 12.95
C ASN A 132 -15.24 -9.95 11.75
N ARG A 133 -14.12 -10.68 11.76
CA ARG A 133 -13.79 -11.62 10.70
C ARG A 133 -14.79 -12.77 10.71
N ILE A 134 -15.34 -13.07 9.54
CA ILE A 134 -16.22 -14.21 9.34
C ILE A 134 -15.32 -15.45 9.20
N ASN A 135 -15.51 -16.43 10.07
CA ASN A 135 -14.88 -17.74 9.91
C ASN A 135 -15.58 -18.44 8.73
N LEU A 136 -14.97 -18.35 7.54
CA LEU A 136 -15.32 -19.23 6.44
C LEU A 136 -14.86 -20.64 6.85
N LYS A 137 -15.83 -21.53 7.09
CA LYS A 137 -15.58 -22.96 7.21
C LYS A 137 -15.03 -23.52 5.90
#